data_AF-A0A7S2D4X1-F1
#
_entry.id   AF-A0A7S2D4X1-F1
#
_cell.length_a   1.000
_cell.length_b   1.000
_cell.length_c   1.000
_cell.angle_alpha   90.00
_cell.angle_beta   90.00
_cell.angle_gamma   90.00
#
_symmetry.space_group_name_H-M   'P 1'
#
loop_
_entity.id
_entity.type
_entity.pdbx_description
1 polymer ?
#
loop_
_entity_poly.entity_id
_entity_poly.type
_entity_poly.pdbx_seq_one_letter_code
_entity_poly.pdbx_strand_id
1 'polypeptide(L)'
;PILENMNCGKSRDWFTVAAREHRWPDYIGKMDVDTFVHASKLLSILRDVSTPCEHVFGGKPWMCPPEKKACPPPQCWEDGGGMEFPTRRTGTYDFLQVDNASHPECWHYMQGGFYFMSRQLAQEVTESDEDWRAFDARHDFEDASTGHAITEYARKRAGTCVAGMNIEKTFEHLR
;
A
#
# COMPACT_ATOMS: atom_id res chain seq x y z
N PRO A 1 -24.23 -0.71 -10.77
CA PRO A 1 -23.17 -1.50 -11.42
C PRO A 1 -21.87 -0.68 -11.45
N ILE A 2 -20.85 -1.11 -10.70
CA ILE A 2 -19.49 -0.59 -10.86
C ILE A 2 -19.02 -1.10 -12.22
N LEU A 3 -18.79 -0.21 -13.18
CA LEU A 3 -18.20 -0.60 -14.46
C LEU A 3 -16.84 -1.23 -14.16
N GLU A 4 -16.56 -2.40 -14.74
CA GLU A 4 -15.24 -3.03 -14.62
C GLU A 4 -14.21 -2.14 -15.35
N ASN A 5 -13.55 -1.27 -14.59
CA ASN A 5 -12.45 -0.45 -15.05
C ASN A 5 -11.35 -0.54 -13.98
N MET A 6 -10.54 -1.60 -14.05
CA MET A 6 -9.51 -1.95 -13.06
C MET A 6 -8.66 -0.78 -12.52
N ASN A 7 -8.49 0.29 -13.30
CA ASN A 7 -7.63 1.41 -12.99
C ASN A 7 -8.37 2.69 -12.53
N CYS A 8 -9.71 2.76 -12.55
CA CYS A 8 -10.45 4.02 -12.29
C CYS A 8 -10.86 4.25 -10.83
N GLY A 9 -9.94 4.06 -9.89
CA GLY A 9 -10.20 4.37 -8.48
C GLY A 9 -10.95 3.27 -7.72
N LYS A 10 -11.05 2.06 -8.28
CA LYS A 10 -11.70 0.90 -7.63
C LYS A 10 -11.22 0.68 -6.20
N SER A 11 -9.91 0.75 -5.96
CA SER A 11 -9.36 0.53 -4.62
C SER A 11 -9.70 1.65 -3.67
N ARG A 12 -9.63 2.91 -4.11
CA ARG A 12 -10.12 4.03 -3.33
C ARG A 12 -11.58 3.81 -2.91
N ASP A 13 -12.45 3.54 -3.87
CA ASP A 13 -13.88 3.35 -3.61
C ASP A 13 -14.14 2.16 -2.69
N TRP A 14 -13.42 1.05 -2.89
CA TRP A 14 -13.45 -0.11 -2.00
C TRP A 14 -13.09 0.26 -0.56
N PHE A 15 -11.94 0.91 -0.34
CA PHE A 15 -11.50 1.30 1.00
C PHE A 15 -12.42 2.36 1.62
N THR A 16 -12.96 3.30 0.83
CA THR A 16 -13.95 4.27 1.31
C THR A 16 -15.20 3.58 1.83
N VAL A 17 -15.78 2.67 1.04
CA VAL A 17 -17.01 1.95 1.43
C VAL A 17 -16.73 1.04 2.62
N ALA A 18 -15.69 0.21 2.54
CA ALA A 18 -15.34 -0.74 3.59
C ALA A 18 -15.07 -0.05 4.94
N ALA A 19 -14.31 1.06 4.95
CA ALA A 19 -13.99 1.78 6.18
C ALA A 19 -15.20 2.48 6.82
N ARG A 20 -16.17 2.91 6.00
CA ARG A 20 -17.41 3.56 6.46
C ARG A 20 -18.43 2.56 6.98
N GLU A 21 -18.63 1.45 6.26
CA GLU A 21 -19.67 0.46 6.55
C GLU A 21 -19.23 -0.55 7.61
N HIS A 22 -17.92 -0.80 7.75
CA HIS A 22 -17.38 -1.74 8.73
C HIS A 22 -16.48 -1.01 9.72
N ARG A 23 -17.06 -0.61 10.86
CA ARG A 23 -16.35 0.11 11.94
C ARG A 23 -15.61 -0.79 12.93
N TRP A 24 -15.88 -2.09 12.90
CA TRP A 24 -15.34 -3.07 13.84
C TRP A 24 -13.96 -3.68 13.50
N PRO A 25 -13.50 -3.78 12.24
CA PRO A 25 -12.21 -4.41 11.97
C PRO A 25 -11.06 -3.42 12.21
N ASP A 26 -9.94 -3.93 12.70
CA ASP A 26 -8.70 -3.17 12.81
C ASP A 26 -8.04 -2.95 11.43
N TYR A 27 -8.24 -3.90 10.51
CA TYR A 27 -7.65 -3.92 9.17
C TYR A 27 -8.68 -4.20 8.08
N ILE A 28 -8.49 -3.55 6.93
CA ILE A 28 -9.29 -3.78 5.72
C ILE A 28 -8.35 -4.26 4.62
N GLY A 29 -8.69 -5.41 4.04
CA GLY A 29 -7.95 -6.00 2.92
C GLY A 29 -8.67 -5.79 1.58
N LYS A 30 -7.89 -5.73 0.50
CA LYS A 30 -8.32 -5.95 -0.88
C LYS A 30 -7.62 -7.18 -1.40
N MET A 31 -8.34 -8.04 -2.10
CA MET A 31 -7.75 -9.17 -2.81
C MET A 31 -8.28 -9.27 -4.24
N ASP A 32 -7.45 -9.81 -5.12
CA ASP A 32 -7.88 -10.25 -6.44
C ASP A 32 -8.59 -11.61 -6.33
N VAL A 33 -9.49 -11.89 -7.27
CA VAL A 33 -10.29 -13.13 -7.27
C VAL A 33 -9.46 -14.38 -7.56
N ASP A 34 -8.27 -14.20 -8.12
CA ASP A 34 -7.27 -15.22 -8.40
C ASP A 34 -6.20 -15.30 -7.31
N THR A 35 -6.46 -14.77 -6.11
CA THR A 35 -5.52 -14.80 -4.99
C THR A 35 -6.02 -15.65 -3.85
N PHE A 36 -5.15 -16.54 -3.35
CA PHE A 36 -5.39 -17.34 -2.17
C PHE A 36 -4.63 -16.78 -0.97
N VAL A 37 -5.34 -16.39 0.09
CA VAL A 37 -4.76 -15.89 1.33
C VAL A 37 -4.71 -17.01 2.38
N HIS A 38 -3.51 -17.32 2.87
CA HIS A 38 -3.29 -18.20 4.01
C HIS A 38 -3.67 -17.49 5.32
N ALA A 39 -4.98 -17.44 5.62
CA ALA A 39 -5.53 -16.69 6.75
C ALA A 39 -4.84 -16.97 8.10
N SER A 40 -4.47 -18.23 8.39
CA SER A 40 -3.76 -18.59 9.63
C SER A 40 -2.37 -17.95 9.74
N LYS A 41 -1.62 -17.89 8.64
CA LYS A 41 -0.31 -17.22 8.60
C LYS A 41 -0.48 -15.71 8.76
N LEU A 42 -1.43 -15.12 8.05
CA LEU A 42 -1.73 -13.69 8.13
C LEU A 42 -2.12 -13.29 9.56
N LEU A 43 -3.07 -14.02 10.18
CA LEU A 43 -3.52 -13.74 11.54
C LEU A 43 -2.40 -13.91 12.58
N SER A 44 -1.49 -14.86 12.39
CA SER A 44 -0.32 -14.98 13.27
C SER A 44 0.57 -13.74 13.18
N ILE A 45 0.81 -13.22 11.98
CA ILE A 45 1.60 -12.00 11.79
C ILE A 45 0.87 -10.80 12.41
N LEU A 46 -0.43 -10.62 12.13
CA LEU A 46 -1.21 -9.50 12.65
C LEU A 46 -1.32 -9.50 14.19
N ARG A 47 -1.45 -10.68 14.81
CA ARG A 47 -1.52 -10.83 16.26
C ARG A 47 -0.19 -10.49 16.95
N ASP A 48 0.92 -10.91 16.35
CA ASP A 48 2.23 -10.86 16.99
C ASP A 48 3.00 -9.57 16.66
N VAL A 49 2.47 -8.73 15.77
CA VAL A 49 3.12 -7.47 15.41
C VAL A 49 2.84 -6.39 16.44
N SER A 50 3.90 -5.76 16.95
CA SER A 50 3.82 -4.44 17.58
C SER A 50 4.17 -3.41 16.51
N THR A 51 3.25 -2.49 16.21
CA THR A 51 3.54 -1.41 15.26
C THR A 51 3.97 -0.16 16.02
N PRO A 52 5.06 0.52 15.62
CA PRO A 52 5.43 1.81 16.20
C PRO A 52 4.55 2.96 15.68
N CYS A 53 3.79 2.71 14.62
CA CYS A 53 2.90 3.66 13.97
C CYS A 53 1.43 3.38 14.26
N GLU A 54 0.61 4.44 14.22
CA GLU A 54 -0.85 4.40 14.25
C GLU A 54 -1.46 3.78 12.99
N HIS A 55 -0.82 4.00 11.83
CA HIS A 55 -1.26 3.43 10.56
C HIS A 55 -0.41 2.23 10.16
N VAL A 56 -1.05 1.30 9.46
CA VAL A 56 -0.40 0.10 8.91
C VAL A 56 -0.81 -0.03 7.46
N PHE A 57 0.15 -0.36 6.60
CA PHE A 57 -0.09 -0.76 5.22
C PHE A 57 0.74 -2.02 4.93
N GLY A 58 0.07 -3.12 4.61
CA GLY A 58 0.72 -4.42 4.45
C GLY A 58 0.41 -5.07 3.12
N GLY A 59 1.41 -5.71 2.53
CA GLY A 59 1.30 -6.45 1.27
C GLY A 59 2.65 -7.01 0.86
N LYS A 60 2.85 -7.24 -0.43
CA LYS A 60 4.18 -7.52 -0.99
C LYS A 60 4.81 -6.19 -1.42
N PRO A 61 5.83 -5.66 -0.74
CA PRO A 61 6.45 -4.41 -1.14
C PRO A 61 7.04 -4.55 -2.55
N TRP A 62 6.82 -3.53 -3.37
CA TRP A 62 7.23 -3.54 -4.76
C TRP A 62 7.53 -2.14 -5.26
N MET A 63 8.34 -2.09 -6.32
CA MET A 63 8.62 -0.90 -7.07
C MET A 63 8.51 -1.25 -8.56
N CYS A 64 7.77 -0.45 -9.33
CA CYS A 64 7.56 -0.72 -10.75
C CYS A 64 8.70 -0.16 -11.61
N PRO A 65 8.91 -0.70 -12.82
CA PRO A 65 10.02 -0.31 -13.67
C PRO A 65 10.09 1.21 -13.93
N PRO A 66 11.29 1.82 -13.90
CA PRO A 66 11.48 3.27 -13.95
C PRO A 66 10.97 3.92 -15.24
N GLU A 67 10.79 3.15 -16.31
CA GLU A 67 10.27 3.64 -17.59
C GLU A 67 8.76 3.94 -17.60
N LYS A 68 8.03 3.56 -16.56
CA LYS A 68 6.59 3.75 -16.47
C LYS A 68 6.28 5.05 -15.74
N LYS A 69 5.41 5.89 -16.33
CA LYS A 69 5.01 7.19 -15.75
C LYS A 69 4.36 7.07 -14.37
N ALA A 70 3.71 5.94 -14.10
CA ALA A 70 3.05 5.62 -12.83
C ALA A 70 4.01 5.23 -11.70
N CYS A 71 5.32 5.31 -11.91
CA CYS A 71 6.31 4.74 -11.01
C CYS A 71 7.11 5.82 -10.29
N PRO A 72 7.71 5.48 -9.15
CA PRO A 72 8.71 6.33 -8.51
C PRO A 72 9.80 6.70 -9.53
N PRO A 73 10.34 7.93 -9.43
CA PRO A 73 11.38 8.38 -10.35
C PRO A 73 12.60 7.43 -10.40
N PRO A 74 13.32 7.34 -11.53
CA PRO A 74 14.45 6.41 -11.69
C PRO A 74 15.55 6.55 -10.63
N GLN A 75 15.79 7.76 -10.12
CA GLN A 75 16.76 8.01 -9.05
C GLN A 75 16.45 7.29 -7.74
N CYS A 76 15.20 6.85 -7.53
CA CYS A 76 14.83 6.00 -6.40
C CYS A 76 15.50 4.60 -6.45
N TRP A 77 16.20 4.29 -7.56
CA TRP A 77 16.87 3.01 -7.83
C TRP A 77 18.40 3.08 -7.88
N GLU A 78 18.97 4.22 -8.29
CA GLU A 78 20.35 4.30 -8.77
C GLU A 78 21.39 4.46 -7.65
N ASP A 79 21.03 5.06 -6.52
CA ASP A 79 21.97 5.38 -5.43
C ASP A 79 22.32 4.20 -4.50
N GLY A 80 22.21 2.96 -4.98
CA GLY A 80 22.43 1.75 -4.18
C GLY A 80 21.34 1.51 -3.13
N GLY A 81 20.27 2.31 -3.14
CA GLY A 81 19.08 2.15 -2.31
C GLY A 81 18.14 1.04 -2.80
N GLY A 82 18.67 0.01 -3.46
CA GLY A 82 17.93 -1.21 -3.77
C GLY A 82 17.30 -1.66 -2.46
N MET A 83 16.02 -1.34 -2.27
CA MET A 83 15.44 -1.45 -0.95
C MET A 83 15.48 -2.91 -0.58
N GLU A 84 16.37 -3.23 0.35
CA GLU A 84 16.16 -4.40 1.18
C GLU A 84 14.96 -4.06 2.05
N PHE A 85 13.76 -4.20 1.47
CA PHE A 85 12.57 -4.42 2.26
C PHE A 85 12.95 -5.53 3.25
N PRO A 86 12.63 -5.40 4.54
CA PRO A 86 12.99 -6.40 5.52
C PRO A 86 12.32 -7.74 5.14
N THR A 87 13.01 -8.53 4.32
CA THR A 87 12.56 -9.80 3.74
C THR A 87 12.81 -10.95 4.72
N ARG A 88 13.60 -10.69 5.78
CA ARG A 88 14.16 -11.69 6.68
C ARG A 88 13.73 -11.59 8.14
N ARG A 89 13.00 -10.56 8.56
CA ARG A 89 12.44 -10.48 9.91
C ARG A 89 10.97 -10.14 9.84
N THR A 90 10.15 -10.97 10.47
CA THR A 90 8.80 -10.61 10.90
C THR A 90 8.87 -9.26 11.60
N GLY A 91 8.27 -8.23 11.02
CA GLY A 91 8.34 -6.88 11.58
C GLY A 91 7.74 -5.85 10.65
N THR A 92 7.45 -4.70 11.24
CA THR A 92 7.10 -3.49 10.51
C THR A 92 8.35 -2.71 10.12
N TYR A 93 8.26 -1.94 9.05
CA TYR A 93 9.23 -0.91 8.67
C TYR A 93 8.51 0.42 8.51
N ASP A 94 9.26 1.53 8.46
CA ASP A 94 8.65 2.81 8.12
C ASP A 94 8.33 2.82 6.62
N PHE A 95 7.05 2.85 6.27
CA PHE A 95 6.58 2.87 4.88
C PHE A 95 7.08 4.11 4.12
N LEU A 96 7.39 5.20 4.84
CA LEU A 96 7.91 6.42 4.25
C LEU A 96 9.44 6.44 4.20
N GLN A 97 10.15 5.39 4.65
CA GLN A 97 11.62 5.37 4.69
C GLN A 97 12.29 5.53 3.31
N VAL A 98 11.54 5.34 2.22
CA VAL A 98 12.02 5.61 0.85
C VAL A 98 12.19 7.11 0.59
N ASP A 99 11.63 7.95 1.46
CA ASP A 99 11.90 9.38 1.53
C ASP A 99 13.35 9.58 2.00
N ASN A 100 14.27 9.40 1.05
CA ASN A 100 15.63 9.88 1.21
C ASN A 100 15.55 11.40 1.25
N ALA A 101 16.21 12.05 2.22
CA ALA A 101 16.27 13.51 2.28
C ALA A 101 16.80 14.14 0.98
N SER A 102 17.58 13.39 0.19
CA SER A 102 18.06 13.76 -1.13
C SER A 102 17.02 13.57 -2.25
N HIS A 103 16.01 12.72 -2.04
CA HIS A 103 14.98 12.34 -3.01
C HIS A 103 13.58 12.26 -2.36
N PRO A 104 13.01 13.40 -1.93
CA PRO A 104 11.68 13.45 -1.33
C PRO A 104 10.54 13.08 -2.29
N GLU A 105 10.85 12.85 -3.56
CA GLU A 105 9.91 12.34 -4.57
C GLU A 105 9.81 10.81 -4.58
N CYS A 106 10.65 10.10 -3.81
CA CYS A 106 10.66 8.63 -3.81
C CYS A 106 9.56 8.03 -2.95
N TRP A 107 9.04 6.89 -3.40
CA TRP A 107 7.97 6.15 -2.74
C TRP A 107 7.98 4.69 -3.23
N HIS A 108 7.17 3.84 -2.63
CA HIS A 108 6.90 2.49 -3.12
C HIS A 108 5.45 2.12 -2.84
N TYR A 109 5.07 0.91 -3.24
CA TYR A 109 3.72 0.42 -3.02
C TYR A 109 3.72 -1.06 -2.64
N MET A 110 2.53 -1.57 -2.33
CA MET A 110 2.32 -2.99 -2.08
C MET A 110 1.71 -3.60 -3.34
N GLN A 111 2.48 -4.42 -4.05
CA GLN A 111 2.01 -5.10 -5.25
C GLN A 111 1.03 -6.22 -4.92
N GLY A 112 0.01 -6.32 -5.77
CA GLY A 112 -0.52 -7.57 -6.25
C GLY A 112 -1.81 -8.02 -5.62
N GLY A 113 -1.96 -9.35 -5.61
CA GLY A 113 -3.20 -10.06 -5.35
C GLY A 113 -3.81 -9.87 -3.97
N PHE A 114 -3.04 -9.41 -2.99
CA PHE A 114 -3.55 -9.09 -1.67
C PHE A 114 -2.70 -8.03 -0.97
N TYR A 115 -3.38 -7.02 -0.46
CA TYR A 115 -2.80 -6.07 0.48
C TYR A 115 -3.90 -5.55 1.41
N PHE A 116 -3.51 -4.97 2.54
CA PHE A 116 -4.42 -4.45 3.56
C PHE A 116 -3.88 -3.17 4.17
N MET A 117 -4.76 -2.39 4.78
CA MET A 117 -4.38 -1.24 5.59
C MET A 117 -5.17 -1.20 6.89
N SER A 118 -4.67 -0.47 7.90
CA SER A 118 -5.48 -0.22 9.09
C SER A 118 -6.76 0.52 8.70
N ARG A 119 -7.87 0.22 9.37
CA ARG A 119 -9.19 0.82 9.04
C ARG A 119 -9.12 2.34 9.07
N GLN A 120 -8.37 2.90 10.03
CA GLN A 120 -8.19 4.34 10.15
C GLN A 120 -7.42 4.90 8.94
N LEU A 121 -6.34 4.26 8.50
CA LEU A 121 -5.64 4.68 7.29
C LEU A 121 -6.57 4.63 6.07
N ALA A 122 -7.34 3.55 5.88
CA ALA A 122 -8.32 3.44 4.80
C ALA A 122 -9.34 4.57 4.81
N GLN A 123 -9.83 4.94 5.98
CA GLN A 123 -10.76 6.04 6.13
C GLN A 123 -10.10 7.36 5.71
N GLU A 124 -8.98 7.72 6.32
CA GLU A 124 -8.37 9.03 6.19
C GLU A 124 -7.71 9.25 4.82
N VAL A 125 -7.06 8.24 4.25
CA VAL A 125 -6.42 8.33 2.92
C VAL A 125 -7.45 8.47 1.80
N THR A 126 -8.69 8.01 2.01
CA THR A 126 -9.73 8.08 0.98
C THR A 126 -10.68 9.27 1.13
N GLU A 127 -10.52 10.08 2.18
CA GLU A 127 -11.30 11.32 2.38
C GLU A 127 -11.03 12.37 1.30
N SER A 128 -9.80 12.44 0.79
CA SER A 128 -9.40 13.38 -0.25
C SER A 128 -9.27 12.69 -1.60
N ASP A 129 -9.87 13.25 -2.65
CA ASP A 129 -9.58 12.83 -4.02
C ASP A 129 -8.18 13.28 -4.47
N GLU A 130 -7.65 14.37 -3.90
CA GLU A 130 -6.42 15.00 -4.39
C GLU A 130 -5.21 14.07 -4.28
N ASP A 131 -5.15 13.26 -3.23
CA ASP A 131 -4.08 12.29 -3.01
C ASP A 131 -4.10 11.15 -4.05
N TRP A 132 -5.26 10.91 -4.66
CA TRP A 132 -5.48 9.86 -5.66
C TRP A 132 -5.46 10.37 -7.11
N ARG A 133 -5.61 11.69 -7.31
CA ARG A 133 -5.70 12.32 -8.64
C ARG A 133 -4.40 12.37 -9.43
N ALA A 134 -3.27 12.06 -8.79
CA ALA A 134 -1.95 12.10 -9.44
C ALA A 134 -1.79 11.03 -10.54
N PHE A 135 -2.67 10.02 -10.59
CA PHE A 135 -2.59 8.92 -11.56
C PHE A 135 -3.68 9.02 -12.64
N ASP A 136 -3.28 8.75 -13.88
CA ASP A 136 -4.23 8.47 -14.95
C ASP A 136 -4.81 7.08 -14.74
N ALA A 137 -6.03 7.10 -14.20
CA ALA A 137 -6.94 5.98 -14.02
C ALA A 137 -7.14 5.07 -15.24
N ARG A 138 -6.58 5.35 -16.42
CA ARG A 138 -6.61 4.47 -17.59
C ARG A 138 -5.30 3.73 -17.83
N HIS A 139 -4.17 4.26 -17.37
CA HIS A 139 -2.84 3.77 -17.76
C HIS A 139 -2.01 3.26 -16.59
N ASP A 140 -2.43 3.57 -15.36
CA ASP A 140 -1.62 3.33 -14.18
C ASP A 140 -2.07 2.09 -13.40
N PHE A 141 -1.11 1.49 -12.69
CA PHE A 141 -1.37 0.30 -11.87
C PHE A 141 -2.09 0.73 -10.59
N GLU A 142 -3.24 0.12 -10.32
CA GLU A 142 -4.06 0.37 -9.13
C GLU A 142 -3.25 0.32 -7.82
N ASP A 143 -2.39 -0.69 -7.67
CA ASP A 143 -1.52 -0.85 -6.50
C ASP A 143 -0.56 0.34 -6.33
N ALA A 144 0.00 0.84 -7.44
CA ALA A 144 0.92 1.96 -7.46
C ALA A 144 0.22 3.27 -7.08
N SER A 145 -1.00 3.48 -7.61
CA SER A 145 -1.84 4.61 -7.21
C SER A 145 -2.16 4.59 -5.72
N THR A 146 -2.47 3.41 -5.17
CA THR A 146 -2.73 3.24 -3.73
C THR A 146 -1.50 3.58 -2.88
N GLY A 147 -0.32 3.05 -3.23
CA GLY A 147 0.91 3.34 -2.50
C GLY A 147 1.29 4.81 -2.51
N HIS A 148 1.23 5.46 -3.66
CA HIS A 148 1.50 6.89 -3.77
C HIS A 148 0.46 7.74 -3.03
N ALA A 149 -0.83 7.41 -3.09
CA ALA A 149 -1.85 8.14 -2.35
C ALA A 149 -1.58 8.10 -0.83
N ILE A 150 -1.13 6.96 -0.31
CA ILE A 150 -0.72 6.81 1.10
C ILE A 150 0.53 7.65 1.41
N THR A 151 1.52 7.68 0.51
CA THR A 151 2.70 8.54 0.68
C THR A 151 2.33 10.02 0.71
N GLU A 152 1.53 10.49 -0.25
CA GLU A 152 1.08 11.89 -0.31
C GLU A 152 0.23 12.27 0.90
N TYR A 153 -0.68 11.39 1.31
CA TYR A 153 -1.47 11.53 2.53
C TYR A 153 -0.59 11.79 3.75
N ALA A 154 0.45 10.98 3.93
CA ALA A 154 1.33 11.08 5.09
C ALA A 154 2.26 12.30 5.01
N ARG A 155 2.75 12.65 3.82
CA ARG A 155 3.57 13.86 3.60
C ARG A 155 2.82 15.16 3.91
N LYS A 156 1.55 15.24 3.51
CA LYS A 156 0.71 16.42 3.74
C LYS A 156 0.33 16.60 5.21
N ARG A 157 0.37 15.54 6.01
CA ARG A 157 0.01 15.54 7.43
C ARG A 157 1.23 15.29 8.31
N ALA A 158 1.87 16.38 8.74
CA ALA A 158 3.04 16.31 9.62
C ALA A 158 2.80 15.41 10.84
N GLY A 159 3.73 14.49 11.09
CA GLY A 159 3.66 13.52 12.20
C GLY A 159 2.91 12.23 11.88
N THR A 160 2.35 12.07 10.67
CA THR A 160 1.74 10.81 10.24
C THR A 160 2.81 9.73 10.11
N CYS A 161 2.62 8.62 10.83
CA CYS A 161 3.49 7.44 10.79
C CYS A 161 2.72 6.31 10.12
N VAL A 162 3.29 5.70 9.08
CA VAL A 162 2.73 4.52 8.41
C VAL A 162 3.71 3.37 8.50
N ALA A 163 3.31 2.30 9.18
CA ALA A 163 4.10 1.07 9.26
C ALA A 163 3.85 0.21 8.01
N GLY A 164 4.89 -0.02 7.23
CA GLY A 164 4.91 -1.03 6.17
C GLY A 164 4.99 -2.43 6.76
N MET A 165 4.24 -3.39 6.22
CA MET A 165 4.31 -4.80 6.63
C MET A 165 4.47 -5.73 5.42
N ASN A 166 5.59 -6.44 5.34
CA ASN A 166 5.79 -7.44 4.30
C ASN A 166 5.07 -8.75 4.64
N ILE A 167 4.02 -9.05 3.90
CA ILE A 167 3.19 -10.26 4.06
C ILE A 167 3.20 -11.14 2.80
N GLU A 168 4.20 -11.02 1.92
CA GLU A 168 4.29 -11.81 0.67
C GLU A 168 4.13 -13.31 0.89
N LYS A 169 4.57 -13.85 2.03
CA LYS A 169 4.47 -15.28 2.35
C LYS A 169 3.10 -15.74 2.85
N THR A 170 2.12 -14.82 2.90
CA THR A 170 0.76 -15.09 3.39
C THR A 170 -0.24 -15.27 2.26
N PHE A 171 0.14 -15.05 1.00
CA PHE A 171 -0.76 -15.22 -0.13
C PHE A 171 -0.03 -15.71 -1.37
N GLU A 172 -0.78 -16.29 -2.30
CA GLU A 172 -0.27 -16.75 -3.59
C GLU A 172 -1.30 -16.53 -4.69
N HIS A 173 -0.83 -16.30 -5.91
CA HIS A 173 -1.69 -16.24 -7.09
C HIS A 173 -2.03 -17.65 -7.56
N LEU A 174 -3.32 -17.91 -7.73
CA LEU A 174 -3.86 -19.10 -8.37
C LEU A 174 -3.64 -18.95 -9.87
N ARG A 175 -2.93 -19.92 -10.47
CA ARG A 175 -2.66 -19.98 -11.91
C ARG A 175 -3.70 -20.80 -12.64
#